data_AF-A0A7H0VDU1-F1
#
_entry.id   AF-A0A7H0VDU1-F1
#
_cell.length_a   1.000
_cell.length_b   1.000
_cell.length_c   1.000
_cell.angle_alpha   90.00
_cell.angle_beta   90.00
_cell.angle_gamma   90.00
#
_symmetry.space_group_name_H-M   'P 1'
#
loop_
_entity.id
_entity.type
_entity.pdbx_description
1 polymer ?
#
loop_
_entity_poly.entity_id
_entity_poly.type
_entity_poly.pdbx_seq_one_letter_code
_entity_poly.pdbx_strand_id
1 'polypeptide(L)' 'MSEAQELNYESAFEELQRIMSALQNEEISVDSLSEKVKRASELLKFCHDKLRDTEKEVGTVIKDLGL' A
#
# COMPACT_ATOMS: atom_id res chain seq x y z
N MET A 1 1.34 -0.70 -25.80
CA MET A 1 1.41 -1.46 -24.55
C MET A 1 0.96 -0.52 -23.46
N SER A 2 -0.33 -0.58 -23.12
CA SER A 2 -0.98 0.41 -22.26
C SER A 2 -1.95 -0.35 -21.36
N GLU A 3 -1.41 -1.01 -20.35
CA GLU A 3 -2.22 -1.42 -19.22
C GLU A 3 -2.13 -0.29 -18.21
N ALA A 4 -3.26 0.39 -18.01
CA ALA A 4 -3.48 1.16 -16.80
C ALA A 4 -3.27 0.18 -15.65
N GLN A 5 -2.08 0.20 -15.05
CA GLN A 5 -1.70 -0.69 -13.96
C GLN A 5 -2.69 -0.45 -12.83
N GLU A 6 -3.64 -1.38 -12.67
CA GLU A 6 -4.35 -1.51 -11.42
C GLU A 6 -3.29 -1.60 -10.33
N LEU A 7 -3.31 -0.64 -9.40
CA LEU A 7 -2.38 -0.60 -8.29
C LEU A 7 -2.53 -1.93 -7.54
N ASN A 8 -1.54 -2.82 -7.65
CA ASN A 8 -1.52 -4.08 -6.92
C ASN A 8 -0.76 -3.90 -5.60
N TYR A 9 -0.96 -4.82 -4.66
CA TYR A 9 -0.36 -4.73 -3.32
C TYR A 9 1.17 -4.58 -3.40
N GLU A 10 1.82 -5.34 -4.27
CA GLU A 10 3.27 -5.35 -4.44
C GLU A 10 3.80 -4.00 -4.94
N SER A 11 3.16 -3.43 -5.96
CA SER A 11 3.50 -2.11 -6.49
C SER A 11 3.27 -1.00 -5.46
N ALA A 12 2.17 -1.06 -4.72
CA ALA A 12 1.87 -0.10 -3.65
C ALA A 12 2.89 -0.18 -2.52
N PHE A 13 3.32 -1.39 -2.17
CA PHE A 13 4.32 -1.64 -1.15
C PHE A 13 5.72 -1.17 -1.59
N GLU A 14 6.11 -1.44 -2.84
CA GLU A 14 7.35 -0.89 -3.39
C GLU A 14 7.36 0.64 -3.39
N GLU A 15 6.26 1.28 -3.79
CA GLU A 15 6.14 2.73 -3.78
C GLU A 15 6.28 3.28 -2.35
N LEU A 16 5.63 2.61 -1.37
CA LEU A 16 5.73 2.97 0.04
C LEU A 16 7.17 2.87 0.56
N GLN A 17 7.91 1.81 0.19
CA GLN A 17 9.31 1.66 0.54
C GLN A 17 10.18 2.76 -0.07
N ARG A 18 9.96 3.11 -1.35
CA ARG A 18 10.68 4.22 -2.00
C ARG A 18 10.42 5.55 -1.31
N ILE A 19 9.17 5.80 -0.92
CA ILE A 19 8.81 6.99 -0.15
C ILE A 19 9.54 6.97 1.20
N MET A 20 9.54 5.86 1.92
CA MET A 20 10.21 5.73 3.21
C MET A 20 11.72 6.03 3.10
N SER A 21 12.38 5.47 2.08
CA SER A 21 13.79 5.75 1.79
C SER A 21 14.03 7.23 1.45
N ALA A 22 13.12 7.85 0.70
CA ALA A 22 13.22 9.27 0.36
C ALA A 22 12.99 10.19 1.58
N LEU A 23 12.15 9.79 2.54
CA LEU A 23 11.92 10.50 3.79
C LEU A 23 13.12 10.43 4.74
N GLN A 24 13.93 9.37 4.65
CA GLN A 24 15.16 9.22 5.41
C GLN A 24 16.33 10.03 4.84
N ASN A 25 16.16 10.59 3.63
CA ASN A 25 17.18 11.41 3.01
C ASN A 25 17.18 12.83 3.61
N GLU A 26 18.32 13.27 4.13
CA GLU A 26 18.48 14.54 4.87
C GLU A 26 18.27 15.79 4.00
N GLU A 27 18.22 15.65 2.67
CA GLU A 27 18.02 16.74 1.72
C GLU A 27 16.55 17.02 1.36
N ILE A 28 15.58 16.37 2.01
CA ILE A 28 14.17 16.55 1.67
C ILE A 28 13.62 17.89 2.21
N SER A 29 12.96 18.67 1.34
CA SER A 29 12.27 19.90 1.75
C SER A 29 10.98 19.59 2.52
N VAL A 30 10.55 20.51 3.39
CA VAL A 30 9.32 20.37 4.21
C VAL A 30 8.05 20.22 3.35
N ASP A 31 7.99 20.90 2.20
CA ASP A 31 6.88 20.77 1.26
C ASP A 31 6.84 19.37 0.63
N SER A 32 8.00 18.86 0.19
CA SER A 32 8.14 17.50 -0.37
C SER A 32 7.86 16.42 0.68
N LEU A 33 8.24 16.66 1.94
CA LEU A 33 7.93 15.78 3.07
C LEU A 33 6.41 15.63 3.22
N SER A 34 5.67 16.74 3.19
CA SER A 34 4.21 16.75 3.36
C SER A 34 3.51 15.96 2.24
N GLU A 35 3.94 16.15 0.98
CA GLU A 35 3.40 15.40 -0.15
C GLU A 35 3.70 13.89 -0.04
N LYS A 36 4.94 13.53 0.30
CA LYS A 36 5.35 12.13 0.45
C LYS A 36 4.62 11.43 1.59
N VAL A 37 4.45 12.09 2.72
CA VAL A 37 3.69 11.56 3.87
C VAL A 37 2.23 11.33 3.49
N LYS A 38 1.62 12.27 2.77
CA LYS A 38 0.24 12.12 2.29
C LYS A 38 0.10 10.91 1.35
N ARG A 39 1.03 10.76 0.41
CA ARG A 39 1.07 9.60 -0.49
C ARG A 39 1.29 8.28 0.25
N ALA A 40 2.22 8.25 1.21
CA ALA A 40 2.44 7.07 2.06
C ALA A 40 1.18 6.67 2.82
N SER A 41 0.40 7.65 3.32
CA SER A 41 -0.88 7.38 3.98
C SER A 41 -1.92 6.77 3.05
N GLU A 42 -1.98 7.19 1.78
CA GLU A 42 -2.86 6.60 0.77
C GLU A 42 -2.49 5.14 0.48
N LEU A 43 -1.20 4.88 0.29
CA LEU A 43 -0.67 3.53 0.04
C LEU A 43 -0.89 2.60 1.24
N LEU A 44 -0.67 3.09 2.46
CA LEU A 44 -0.95 2.34 3.69
C LEU A 44 -2.42 1.94 3.78
N LYS A 45 -3.33 2.88 3.48
CA LYS A 45 -4.76 2.60 3.48
C LYS A 45 -5.13 1.55 2.44
N PHE A 46 -4.59 1.67 1.23
CA PHE A 46 -4.78 0.68 0.18
C PHE A 46 -4.29 -0.71 0.58
N CYS A 47 -3.07 -0.82 1.11
CA CYS A 47 -2.50 -2.10 1.57
C CYS A 47 -3.34 -2.72 2.69
N HIS A 48 -3.80 -1.90 3.65
CA HIS A 48 -4.66 -2.35 4.74
C HIS A 48 -6.00 -2.86 4.23
N ASP A 49 -6.65 -2.14 3.32
CA ASP A 49 -7.93 -2.55 2.74
C ASP A 49 -7.77 -3.88 1.98
N LYS A 50 -6.68 -4.04 1.22
CA LYS A 50 -6.39 -5.31 0.55
C LYS A 50 -6.19 -6.48 1.51
N LEU A 51 -5.42 -6.30 2.58
CA LEU A 51 -5.23 -7.33 3.60
C LEU A 51 -6.55 -7.72 4.26
N ARG A 52 -7.41 -6.74 4.55
CA ARG A 52 -8.71 -6.97 5.19
C ARG A 52 -9.68 -7.69 4.26
N ASP A 53 -9.65 -7.40 2.97
CA ASP A 53 -10.46 -8.12 1.99
C ASP A 53 -9.96 -9.56 1.82
N THR A 54 -8.65 -9.77 1.75
CA THR A 54 -8.06 -11.12 1.74
C THR A 54 -8.40 -11.89 3.02
N GLU A 55 -8.35 -11.26 4.20
CA GLU A 55 -8.73 -11.89 5.46
C GLU A 55 -10.21 -12.32 5.47
N LYS A 56 -11.12 -11.50 4.93
CA LYS A 56 -12.52 -11.87 4.78
C LYS A 56 -12.71 -13.05 3.83
N GLU A 57 -12.04 -13.06 2.69
CA GLU A 57 -12.10 -14.17 1.74
C GLU A 57 -11.59 -15.46 2.39
N VAL A 58 -10.43 -15.42 3.04
CA VAL A 58 -9.88 -16.56 3.79
C VAL A 58 -10.83 -17.01 4.89
N GLY A 59 -11.39 -16.08 5.68
CA GLY A 59 -12.38 -16.41 6.72
C GLY A 59 -13.65 -17.05 6.17
N THR A 60 -14.11 -16.62 4.99
CA THR A 60 -15.26 -17.21 4.31
C THR A 60 -14.93 -18.63 3.83
N VAL A 61 -13.76 -18.82 3.22
CA VAL A 61 -13.30 -20.14 2.77
C VAL A 61 -13.13 -21.11 3.95
N ILE A 62 -12.54 -20.67 5.06
CA ILE A 62 -12.41 -21.49 6.28
C ILE A 62 -13.80 -21.91 6.80
N LYS A 63 -14.75 -20.98 6.84
CA LYS A 63 -16.12 -21.24 7.27
C LYS A 63 -16.84 -22.22 6.33
N ASP A 64 -16.68 -22.07 5.02
CA ASP A 64 -17.28 -22.94 4.01
C ASP A 64 -16.68 -24.36 4.04
N LEU A 65 -15.40 -24.49 4.39
CA LEU A 65 -14.72 -25.76 4.62
C LEU A 65 -15.05 -26.39 5.99
N GLY A 66 -15.78 -25.68 6.86
CA GLY A 66 -16.20 -26.17 8.18
C GLY A 66 -15.06 -26.38 9.18
N LEU A 67 -13.94 -25.65 8.99
CA LEU A 67 -12.77 -25.65 9.88
C LEU A 67 -12.91 -24.59 10.99
#